data_AF-A3MT79-F1
#
_entry.id   AF-A3MT79-F1
#
_cell.length_a   1.000
_cell.length_b   1.000
_cell.length_c   1.000
_cell.angle_alpha   90.00
_cell.angle_beta   90.00
_cell.angle_gamma   90.00
#
_symmetry.space_group_name_H-M   'P 1'
#
loop_
_entity.id
_entity.type
_entity.pdbx_description
1 polymer ?
#
loop_
_entity_poly.entity_id
_entity_poly.type
_entity_poly.pdbx_seq_one_letter_code
_entity_poly.pdbx_strand_id
1 'polypeptide(L)'
;MEDPRKAILEILRREGPVPVYRLAKALGLSYGAVQWHIFTLEREGLVETIRVGKRRYVALKTADVARTIKVADALEELALTLRAYGVRPDMSLQEAIELLEKKAPHIAEILKRLITRP
;
A
#
# COMPACT_ATOMS: atom_id res chain seq x y z
N MET A 1 -1.75 -27.68 16.91
CA MET A 1 -1.98 -26.67 15.86
C MET A 1 -1.16 -25.46 16.25
N GLU A 2 -0.22 -25.03 15.42
CA GLU A 2 0.62 -23.86 15.71
C GLU A 2 -0.26 -22.60 15.80
N ASP A 3 -0.02 -21.71 16.79
CA ASP A 3 -0.82 -20.49 16.97
C ASP A 3 -0.71 -19.63 15.69
N PRO A 4 -1.81 -19.38 14.96
CA PRO A 4 -1.79 -18.60 13.73
C PRO A 4 -1.16 -17.21 13.90
N ARG A 5 -1.29 -16.59 15.08
CA ARG A 5 -0.65 -15.28 15.36
C ARG A 5 0.87 -15.40 15.38
N LYS A 6 1.39 -16.46 15.98
CA LYS A 6 2.84 -16.73 16.01
C LYS A 6 3.37 -16.97 14.58
N ALA A 7 2.66 -17.77 13.80
CA ALA A 7 3.00 -18.04 12.41
C ALA A 7 2.98 -16.77 11.54
N ILE A 8 1.99 -15.88 11.72
CA ILE A 8 1.97 -14.57 11.06
C ILE A 8 3.23 -13.78 11.39
N LEU A 9 3.59 -13.64 12.67
CA LEU A 9 4.78 -12.90 13.08
C LEU A 9 6.07 -13.50 12.51
N GLU A 10 6.19 -14.82 12.45
CA GLU A 10 7.34 -15.50 11.85
C GLU A 10 7.44 -15.25 10.33
N ILE A 11 6.33 -15.32 9.61
CA ILE A 11 6.29 -14.97 8.18
C ILE A 11 6.74 -13.51 7.99
N LEU A 12 6.23 -12.57 8.79
CA LEU A 12 6.59 -11.15 8.67
C LEU A 12 8.06 -10.88 9.03
N ARG A 13 8.63 -11.60 10.00
CA ARG A 13 10.08 -11.50 10.31
C ARG A 13 10.96 -11.99 9.16
N ARG A 14 10.53 -13.04 8.45
CA ARG A 14 11.30 -13.67 7.38
C ARG A 14 11.14 -12.96 6.03
N GLU A 15 9.92 -12.55 5.69
CA GLU A 15 9.56 -12.05 4.36
C GLU A 15 9.32 -10.53 4.33
N GLY A 16 9.26 -9.86 5.48
CA GLY A 16 8.85 -8.46 5.58
C GLY A 16 7.32 -8.30 5.44
N PRO A 17 6.83 -7.12 5.04
CA PRO A 17 5.40 -6.89 4.82
C PRO A 17 4.75 -7.87 3.82
N VAL A 18 3.65 -8.52 4.21
CA VAL A 18 2.96 -9.51 3.36
C VAL A 18 1.50 -9.12 3.14
N PRO A 19 0.93 -9.27 1.92
CA PRO A 19 -0.50 -9.08 1.71
C PRO A 19 -1.34 -10.08 2.53
N VAL A 20 -2.48 -9.64 3.08
CA VAL A 20 -3.37 -10.50 3.89
C VAL A 20 -3.78 -11.79 3.15
N TYR A 21 -4.03 -11.72 1.85
CA TYR A 21 -4.39 -12.92 1.07
C TYR A 21 -3.25 -13.96 1.01
N ARG A 22 -1.98 -13.53 1.04
CA ARG A 22 -0.82 -14.44 1.07
C ARG A 22 -0.72 -15.12 2.44
N LEU A 23 -1.00 -14.40 3.53
CA LEU A 23 -1.10 -14.99 4.87
C LEU A 23 -2.22 -16.04 4.93
N ALA A 24 -3.41 -15.73 4.41
CA ALA A 24 -4.52 -16.67 4.31
C ALA A 24 -4.13 -17.95 3.55
N LYS A 25 -3.49 -17.80 2.38
CA LYS A 25 -3.00 -18.92 1.58
C LYS A 25 -1.91 -19.73 2.29
N ALA A 26 -0.95 -19.07 2.92
CA ALA A 26 0.17 -19.73 3.60
C ALA A 26 -0.27 -20.51 4.85
N LEU A 27 -1.27 -20.00 5.57
CA LEU A 27 -1.78 -20.61 6.81
C LEU A 27 -2.94 -21.59 6.58
N GLY A 28 -3.46 -21.67 5.35
CA GLY A 28 -4.65 -22.49 5.05
C GLY A 28 -5.92 -21.99 5.76
N LEU A 29 -5.99 -20.70 6.07
CA LEU A 29 -7.09 -20.08 6.82
C LEU A 29 -7.98 -19.22 5.91
N SER A 30 -9.23 -19.02 6.32
CA SER A 30 -10.10 -18.07 5.64
C SER A 30 -9.58 -16.64 5.81
N TYR A 31 -9.88 -15.77 4.84
CA TYR A 31 -9.49 -14.37 4.90
C TYR A 31 -9.98 -13.68 6.19
N GLY A 32 -11.23 -13.95 6.60
CA GLY A 32 -11.82 -13.40 7.83
C GLY A 32 -11.11 -13.90 9.10
N ALA A 33 -10.72 -15.17 9.16
CA ALA A 33 -9.97 -15.72 10.28
C ALA A 33 -8.59 -15.05 10.42
N VAL A 34 -7.87 -14.88 9.30
CA VAL A 34 -6.59 -14.17 9.29
C VAL A 34 -6.77 -12.71 9.68
N GLN A 35 -7.81 -12.03 9.20
CA GLN A 35 -8.12 -10.65 9.61
C GLN A 35 -8.37 -10.53 11.11
N TRP A 36 -9.05 -11.48 11.73
CA TRP A 36 -9.26 -11.48 13.18
C TRP A 36 -7.93 -11.60 13.93
N HIS A 37 -7.03 -12.49 13.50
CA HIS A 37 -5.69 -12.60 14.09
C HIS A 37 -4.86 -11.33 13.93
N ILE A 38 -4.89 -10.71 12.74
CA ILE A 38 -4.21 -9.44 12.47
C ILE A 38 -4.76 -8.35 13.38
N PHE A 39 -6.09 -8.22 13.48
CA PHE A 39 -6.73 -7.23 14.34
C PHE A 39 -6.27 -7.35 15.80
N THR A 40 -6.20 -8.58 16.32
CA THR A 40 -5.67 -8.83 17.66
C THR A 40 -4.21 -8.40 17.79
N LEU A 41 -3.34 -8.77 16.84
CA LEU A 41 -1.93 -8.38 16.83
C LEU A 41 -1.72 -6.86 16.69
N GLU A 42 -2.59 -6.17 15.95
CA GLU A 42 -2.58 -4.70 15.83
C GLU A 42 -2.94 -4.04 17.16
N ARG A 43 -3.95 -4.58 17.86
CA ARG A 43 -4.31 -4.09 19.21
C ARG A 43 -3.21 -4.31 20.24
N GLU A 44 -2.42 -5.36 20.06
CA GLU A 44 -1.22 -5.64 20.87
C GLU A 44 0.00 -4.81 20.43
N GLY A 45 -0.11 -4.01 19.36
CA GLY A 45 0.96 -3.13 18.86
C GLY A 45 2.10 -3.85 18.14
N LEU A 46 1.92 -5.13 17.78
CA LEU A 46 2.97 -5.96 17.19
C LEU A 46 3.07 -5.79 15.67
N VAL A 47 1.94 -5.51 15.03
CA VAL A 47 1.84 -5.33 13.58
C VAL A 47 1.05 -4.08 13.24
N GLU A 48 1.13 -3.67 11.98
CA GLU A 48 0.24 -2.66 11.41
C GLU A 48 -0.22 -3.07 10.02
N THR A 49 -1.42 -2.60 9.67
CA THR A 49 -2.01 -2.78 8.35
C THR A 49 -1.84 -1.52 7.50
N ILE A 50 -1.33 -1.70 6.29
CA ILE A 50 -1.15 -0.62 5.31
C ILE A 50 -1.95 -0.96 4.07
N ARG A 51 -2.79 -0.02 3.63
CA ARG A 51 -3.51 -0.13 2.36
C ARG A 51 -2.68 0.54 1.27
N VAL A 52 -2.38 -0.20 0.21
CA VAL A 52 -1.70 0.29 -0.99
C VAL A 52 -2.45 -0.22 -2.21
N GLY A 53 -3.09 0.71 -2.94
CA GLY A 53 -4.00 0.39 -4.03
C GLY A 53 -5.16 -0.48 -3.56
N LYS A 54 -5.34 -1.63 -4.22
CA LYS A 54 -6.37 -2.62 -3.84
C LYS A 54 -5.91 -3.60 -2.76
N ARG A 55 -4.64 -3.56 -2.35
CA ARG A 55 -4.06 -4.54 -1.43
C ARG A 55 -3.98 -4.01 -0.01
N ARG A 56 -4.10 -4.97 0.91
CA ARG A 56 -3.89 -4.77 2.34
C ARG A 56 -2.65 -5.55 2.74
N TYR A 57 -1.60 -4.84 3.12
CA TYR A 57 -0.36 -5.38 3.64
C TYR A 57 -0.39 -5.40 5.16
N VAL A 58 0.21 -6.43 5.75
CA VAL A 58 0.51 -6.49 7.18
C VAL A 58 2.01 -6.39 7.31
N ALA A 59 2.51 -5.56 8.20
CA ALA A 59 3.93 -5.40 8.50
C ALA A 59 4.15 -5.49 10.01
N LEU A 60 5.35 -5.88 10.45
CA LEU A 60 5.73 -5.64 11.84
C LEU A 60 5.75 -4.13 12.08
N LYS A 61 5.39 -3.69 13.29
CA LYS A 61 5.31 -2.25 13.60
C LYS A 61 6.62 -1.48 13.39
N THR A 62 7.75 -2.18 13.42
CA THR A 62 9.09 -1.64 13.21
C THR A 62 9.65 -1.89 11.81
N ALA A 63 8.89 -2.51 10.91
CA ALA A 63 9.40 -2.91 9.60
C ALA A 63 9.51 -1.73 8.62
N ASP A 64 10.58 -1.75 7.83
CA ASP A 64 10.74 -0.88 6.66
C ASP A 64 9.87 -1.39 5.50
N VAL A 65 8.69 -0.81 5.36
CA VAL A 65 7.66 -1.25 4.41
C VAL A 65 8.04 -1.04 2.95
N ALA A 66 8.93 -0.07 2.69
CA ALA A 66 9.38 0.27 1.34
C ALA A 66 10.15 -0.88 0.67
N ARG A 67 10.75 -1.78 1.45
CA ARG A 67 11.50 -2.95 0.92
C ARG A 67 10.62 -3.98 0.23
N THR A 68 9.32 -4.02 0.52
CA THR A 68 8.44 -5.12 0.08
C THR A 68 7.25 -4.65 -0.76
N ILE A 69 6.81 -3.41 -0.59
CA ILE A 69 5.74 -2.83 -1.42
C ILE A 69 6.22 -2.78 -2.87
N LYS A 70 5.43 -3.37 -3.77
CA LYS A 70 5.73 -3.36 -5.20
C LYS A 70 5.42 -1.98 -5.79
N VAL A 71 6.25 -1.53 -6.71
CA VAL A 71 6.02 -0.29 -7.48
C VAL A 71 4.64 -0.28 -8.15
N ALA A 72 4.17 -1.42 -8.67
CA ALA A 72 2.84 -1.52 -9.27
C ALA A 72 1.70 -1.13 -8.31
N ASP A 73 1.80 -1.51 -7.03
CA ASP A 73 0.79 -1.15 -6.03
C ASP A 73 0.89 0.34 -5.68
N ALA A 74 2.11 0.89 -5.60
CA ALA A 74 2.33 2.32 -5.40
C ALA A 74 1.79 3.16 -6.58
N LEU A 75 1.92 2.68 -7.82
CA LEU A 75 1.34 3.34 -9.00
C LEU A 75 -0.20 3.30 -8.99
N GLU A 76 -0.82 2.21 -8.54
CA GLU A 76 -2.28 2.18 -8.32
C GLU A 76 -2.72 3.22 -7.30
N GLU A 77 -2.01 3.32 -6.17
CA GLU A 77 -2.30 4.30 -5.11
C GLU A 77 -2.10 5.74 -5.60
N LEU A 78 -1.04 5.99 -6.35
CA LEU A 78 -0.78 7.29 -6.97
C LEU A 78 -1.89 7.67 -7.95
N ALA A 79 -2.35 6.73 -8.78
CA ALA A 79 -3.45 6.96 -9.69
C ALA A 79 -4.77 7.25 -8.96
N LEU A 80 -5.04 6.59 -7.83
CA LEU A 80 -6.18 6.90 -6.98
C LEU A 80 -6.07 8.30 -6.36
N THR A 81 -4.89 8.67 -5.89
CA THR A 81 -4.60 10.00 -5.34
C THR A 81 -4.82 11.08 -6.40
N LEU A 82 -4.30 10.91 -7.61
CA LEU A 82 -4.50 11.84 -8.73
C LEU A 82 -5.99 11.98 -9.09
N ARG A 83 -6.74 10.87 -9.12
CA ARG A 83 -8.19 10.88 -9.32
C ARG A 83 -8.92 11.67 -8.24
N ALA A 84 -8.50 11.58 -6.98
CA ALA A 84 -9.09 12.35 -5.89
C ALA A 84 -8.90 13.87 -6.05
N TYR A 85 -7.84 14.30 -6.73
CA TYR A 85 -7.66 15.71 -7.12
C TYR A 85 -8.52 16.14 -8.31
N GLY A 86 -9.00 15.17 -9.11
CA GLY A 86 -9.81 15.38 -10.32
C GLY A 86 -9.08 15.04 -11.62
N VAL A 87 -7.86 14.49 -11.55
CA VAL A 87 -7.08 14.09 -12.72
C VAL A 87 -7.62 12.76 -13.26
N ARG A 88 -7.92 12.72 -14.57
CA ARG A 88 -8.39 11.52 -15.26
C ARG A 88 -7.36 11.07 -16.31
N PRO A 89 -7.27 9.76 -16.61
CA PRO A 89 -6.26 9.22 -17.53
C PRO A 89 -6.38 9.70 -18.99
N ASP A 90 -7.56 10.16 -19.39
CA ASP A 90 -7.90 10.66 -20.73
C ASP A 90 -7.61 12.16 -20.92
N MET A 91 -7.23 12.88 -19.85
CA MET A 91 -6.90 14.30 -19.90
C MET A 91 -5.49 14.53 -20.46
N SER A 92 -5.27 15.70 -21.05
CA SER A 92 -3.90 16.13 -21.38
C SER A 92 -3.08 16.41 -20.12
N LEU A 93 -1.76 16.26 -20.21
CA LEU A 93 -0.84 16.62 -19.12
C LEU A 93 -0.96 18.11 -18.75
N GLN A 94 -1.23 18.98 -19.71
CA GLN A 94 -1.43 20.41 -19.46
C GLN A 94 -2.64 20.65 -18.55
N GLU A 95 -3.81 20.08 -18.89
CA GLU A 95 -5.02 20.21 -18.07
C GLU A 95 -4.82 19.64 -16.66
N ALA A 96 -4.11 18.52 -16.54
CA ALA A 96 -3.79 17.93 -15.26
C ALA A 96 -2.89 18.85 -14.40
N ILE A 97 -1.88 19.47 -15.01
CA ILE A 97 -0.97 20.42 -14.35
C ILE A 97 -1.73 21.65 -13.86
N GLU A 98 -2.54 22.30 -14.72
CA GLU A 98 -3.33 23.49 -14.35
C GLU A 98 -4.28 23.21 -13.18
N LEU A 99 -4.89 22.02 -13.15
CA LEU A 99 -5.75 21.58 -12.05
C LEU A 99 -4.95 21.36 -10.76
N LEU A 100 -3.78 20.72 -10.85
CA LEU A 100 -2.94 20.39 -9.70
C LEU A 100 -2.19 21.61 -9.16
N GLU A 101 -1.85 22.62 -9.96
CA GLU A 101 -1.20 23.85 -9.48
C GLU A 101 -2.01 24.54 -8.38
N LYS A 102 -3.34 24.47 -8.45
CA LYS A 102 -4.22 25.10 -7.46
C LYS A 102 -4.39 24.26 -6.19
N LYS A 103 -4.29 22.93 -6.29
CA LYS A 103 -4.67 21.99 -5.20
C LYS A 103 -3.49 21.23 -4.59
N ALA A 104 -2.49 20.90 -5.41
CA ALA A 104 -1.31 20.13 -5.06
C ALA A 104 -0.09 20.54 -5.92
N PRO A 105 0.48 21.75 -5.71
CA PRO A 105 1.55 22.31 -6.54
C PRO A 105 2.79 21.40 -6.66
N HIS A 106 3.10 20.66 -5.59
CA HIS A 106 4.23 19.72 -5.56
C HIS A 106 4.04 18.54 -6.54
N ILE A 107 2.82 18.08 -6.76
CA ILE A 107 2.52 17.03 -7.74
C ILE A 107 2.59 17.60 -9.16
N ALA A 108 2.08 18.82 -9.36
CA ALA A 108 2.17 19.51 -10.65
C ALA A 108 3.63 19.64 -11.11
N GLU A 109 4.55 19.97 -10.21
CA GLU A 109 5.98 20.06 -10.49
C GLU A 109 6.59 18.73 -10.94
N ILE A 110 6.18 17.60 -10.34
CA ILE A 110 6.61 16.26 -10.78
C ILE A 110 6.17 16.00 -12.23
N LEU A 111 4.92 16.34 -12.57
CA LEU A 111 4.42 16.16 -13.94
C LEU A 111 5.11 17.06 -14.95
N LYS A 112 5.42 18.31 -14.58
CA LYS A 112 6.19 19.23 -15.43
C LYS A 112 7.54 18.62 -15.82
N ARG A 113 8.26 18.03 -14.87
CA ARG A 113 9.55 17.38 -15.12
C ARG A 113 9.51 16.19 -16.08
N LEU A 114 8.33 15.61 -16.35
CA LEU A 114 8.21 14.55 -17.35
C LEU A 114 8.32 15.09 -18.79
N ILE A 115 7.94 16.35 -19.00
CA ILE A 115 7.95 17.01 -20.32
C ILE A 115 9.15 17.94 -20.50
N THR A 116 9.73 18.45 -19.42
CA THR A 116 11.04 19.12 -19.45
C THR A 116 12.14 18.06 -19.38
N ARG A 117 12.70 17.70 -20.54
CA ARG A 117 13.96 16.95 -20.59
C ARG A 117 15.10 17.81 -20.00
N PRO A 118 16.10 17.21 -19.32
CA PRO A 118 17.31 17.92 -18.95
C PRO A 118 18.08 18.43 -20.17
#